data_AF-A0A8J4L9E7-F1
#
_entry.id   AF-A0A8J4L9E7-F1
#
_cell.length_a   1.000
_cell.length_b   1.000
_cell.length_c   1.000
_cell.angle_alpha   90.00
_cell.angle_beta   90.00
_cell.angle_gamma   90.00
#
_symmetry.space_group_name_H-M   'P 1'
#
loop_
_entity.id
_entity.type
_entity.pdbx_description
1 polymer ?
#
loop_
_entity_poly.entity_id
_entity_poly.type
_entity_poly.pdbx_seq_one_letter_code
_entity_poly.pdbx_strand_id
1 'polypeptide(L)'
;TVDESELLTVPDGWKEPAFTREDNPKGLLEESSFATLFPKYREAYLKECWPLVQKALGEHYVNATLDLIEGSMTVTTTKKTFDPYAIIRARDLIKLLARSVPFEQAVRILQDDVACDIIKIGSLVRKRDTFIKRRGRLLGPKGSTLKALELLTNCYIMVQGNTVSALGPFSGLKEVRKVVLDTMKNVHPIYNIKTLMIKRELSKDPELRSQSWERFLPKFKRKNLKKRKEPKKKNTKKEYTPFPPPQPESQTDKELASGEYFLKERQKKRKRVEEIKAKQADAIKKRQEERNKAFIPPKEKPVVKTKKGS
;
A
#
# COMPACT_ATOMS: atom_id res chain seq x y z
N THR A 1 32.46 -19.42 -12.47
CA THR A 1 31.16 -19.78 -13.06
C THR A 1 31.14 -21.28 -13.14
N VAL A 2 30.33 -21.93 -12.31
CA VAL A 2 30.22 -23.40 -12.34
C VAL A 2 29.60 -23.78 -13.67
N ASP A 3 30.22 -24.70 -14.40
CA ASP A 3 29.73 -25.16 -15.70
C ASP A 3 28.39 -25.88 -15.48
N GLU A 4 27.32 -25.46 -16.17
CA GLU A 4 25.97 -26.04 -15.96
C GLU A 4 25.93 -27.55 -16.24
N SER A 5 26.89 -28.07 -16.99
CA SER A 5 27.07 -29.49 -17.27
C SER A 5 27.57 -30.32 -16.08
N GLU A 6 28.16 -29.70 -15.05
CA GLU A 6 28.61 -30.38 -13.83
C GLU A 6 27.55 -30.43 -12.72
N LEU A 7 26.42 -29.73 -12.92
CA LEU A 7 25.30 -29.80 -11.98
C LEU A 7 24.59 -31.13 -12.15
N LEU A 8 24.75 -32.06 -11.19
CA LEU A 8 23.93 -33.25 -11.11
C LEU A 8 22.45 -32.83 -11.01
N THR A 9 21.72 -33.01 -12.10
CA THR A 9 20.27 -32.79 -12.12
C THR A 9 19.59 -33.94 -11.38
N VAL A 10 18.84 -33.61 -10.33
CA VAL A 10 17.98 -34.57 -9.63
C VAL A 10 17.05 -35.23 -10.66
N PRO A 11 17.01 -36.56 -10.76
CA PRO A 11 16.14 -37.25 -11.70
C PRO A 11 14.67 -36.87 -11.53
N ASP A 12 13.93 -36.80 -12.63
CA ASP A 12 12.50 -36.49 -12.62
C ASP A 12 11.75 -37.55 -11.76
N GLY A 13 11.14 -37.11 -10.66
CA GLY A 13 10.42 -37.99 -9.73
C GLY A 13 11.21 -38.49 -8.51
N TRP A 14 12.46 -38.05 -8.32
CA TRP A 14 13.21 -38.32 -7.09
C TRP A 14 12.47 -37.76 -5.86
N LYS A 15 12.30 -38.60 -4.83
CA LYS A 15 11.77 -38.21 -3.53
C LYS A 15 12.83 -38.47 -2.47
N GLU A 16 13.07 -37.49 -1.62
CA GLU A 16 13.97 -37.66 -0.49
C GLU A 16 13.39 -38.70 0.48
N PRO A 17 14.21 -39.64 0.99
CA PRO A 17 13.75 -40.62 1.96
C PRO A 17 13.34 -39.92 3.26
N ALA A 18 12.30 -40.44 3.91
CA ALA A 18 11.85 -39.92 5.19
C ALA A 18 12.91 -40.16 6.27
N PHE A 19 13.17 -39.16 7.11
CA PHE A 19 14.08 -39.30 8.25
C PHE A 19 13.45 -40.21 9.31
N THR A 20 14.12 -41.31 9.64
CA THR A 20 13.63 -42.31 10.58
C THR A 20 14.37 -42.23 11.91
N ARG A 21 13.86 -42.96 12.91
CA ARG A 21 14.51 -43.06 14.22
C ARG A 21 15.87 -43.79 14.16
N GLU A 22 16.07 -44.62 13.14
CA GLU A 22 17.32 -45.37 12.92
C GLU A 22 18.46 -44.44 12.49
N ASP A 23 18.13 -43.34 11.80
CA ASP A 23 19.09 -42.34 11.32
C ASP A 23 19.69 -41.50 12.47
N ASN A 24 18.98 -41.40 13.60
CA ASN A 24 19.47 -40.72 14.80
C ASN A 24 19.18 -41.53 16.09
N PRO A 25 19.95 -42.58 16.37
CA PRO A 25 19.69 -43.49 17.49
C PRO A 25 20.00 -42.85 18.85
N LYS A 26 20.90 -41.86 18.90
CA LYS A 26 21.32 -41.17 20.14
C LYS A 26 20.44 -39.96 20.49
N GLY A 27 19.56 -39.54 19.57
CA GLY A 27 18.68 -38.39 19.75
C GLY A 27 19.42 -37.05 19.70
N LEU A 28 18.74 -35.97 20.11
CA LEU A 28 19.31 -34.63 20.21
C LEU A 28 20.04 -34.45 21.55
N LEU A 29 21.22 -33.81 21.51
CA LEU A 29 22.03 -33.53 22.71
C LEU A 29 21.48 -32.36 23.53
N GLU A 30 21.00 -31.33 22.84
CA GLU A 30 20.57 -30.06 23.42
C GLU A 30 19.07 -29.83 23.25
N GLU A 31 18.49 -29.07 24.16
CA GLU A 31 17.09 -28.69 24.11
C GLU A 31 16.89 -27.42 23.26
N SER A 32 16.00 -27.49 22.28
CA SER A 32 15.51 -26.34 21.52
C SER A 32 14.10 -25.99 21.95
N SER A 33 13.87 -24.72 22.26
CA SER A 33 12.57 -24.18 22.67
C SER A 33 12.18 -22.99 21.80
N PHE A 34 10.93 -22.96 21.33
CA PHE A 34 10.36 -21.83 20.63
C PHE A 34 9.02 -21.43 21.24
N ALA A 35 8.81 -20.12 21.39
CA ALA A 35 7.57 -19.55 21.88
C ALA A 35 6.96 -18.58 20.87
N THR A 36 5.63 -18.53 20.81
CA THR A 36 4.89 -17.55 20.03
C THR A 36 3.70 -17.01 20.81
N LEU A 37 3.54 -15.69 20.83
CA LEU A 37 2.38 -15.02 21.40
C LEU A 37 1.18 -15.10 20.46
N PHE A 38 -0.01 -15.25 21.01
CA PHE A 38 -1.26 -15.21 20.26
C PHE A 38 -2.21 -14.11 20.79
N PRO A 39 -3.10 -13.57 19.93
CA PRO A 39 -4.08 -12.58 20.37
C PRO A 39 -5.15 -13.18 21.28
N LYS A 40 -5.63 -12.41 22.27
CA LYS A 40 -6.66 -12.84 23.24
C LYS A 40 -7.92 -13.45 22.62
N TYR A 41 -8.40 -12.93 21.49
CA TYR A 41 -9.60 -13.49 20.82
C TYR A 41 -9.41 -14.92 20.32
N ARG A 42 -8.16 -15.40 20.20
CA ARG A 42 -7.82 -16.73 19.68
C ARG A 42 -7.80 -17.81 20.76
N GLU A 43 -7.77 -17.40 22.02
CA GLU A 43 -7.63 -18.25 23.21
C GLU A 43 -8.67 -19.37 23.27
N ALA A 44 -9.96 -19.04 23.10
CA ALA A 44 -11.06 -20.01 23.23
C ALA A 44 -10.90 -21.20 22.27
N TYR A 45 -10.53 -20.92 21.01
CA TYR A 45 -10.29 -21.98 20.04
C TYR A 45 -9.01 -22.77 20.34
N LEU A 46 -7.92 -22.09 20.74
CA LEU A 46 -6.67 -22.76 21.05
C LEU A 46 -6.86 -23.74 22.18
N LYS A 47 -7.62 -23.36 23.22
CA LYS A 47 -7.97 -24.24 24.33
C LYS A 47 -8.74 -25.48 23.87
N GLU A 48 -9.66 -25.34 22.92
CA GLU A 48 -10.45 -26.45 22.36
C GLU A 48 -9.60 -27.40 21.52
N CYS A 49 -8.76 -26.87 20.62
CA CYS A 49 -7.96 -27.70 19.72
C CYS A 49 -6.62 -28.16 20.32
N TRP A 50 -6.20 -27.67 21.48
CA TRP A 50 -4.89 -27.96 22.08
C TRP A 50 -4.58 -29.45 22.25
N PRO A 51 -5.52 -30.30 22.71
CA PRO A 51 -5.25 -31.74 22.84
C PRO A 51 -4.88 -32.39 21.50
N LEU A 52 -5.45 -31.90 20.39
CA LEU A 52 -5.13 -32.39 19.05
C LEU A 52 -3.71 -31.97 18.62
N VAL A 53 -3.30 -30.74 18.98
CA VAL A 53 -1.94 -30.24 18.75
C VAL A 53 -0.91 -31.08 19.52
N GLN A 54 -1.18 -31.36 20.80
CA GLN A 54 -0.31 -32.20 21.63
C GLN A 54 -0.20 -33.62 21.09
N LYS A 55 -1.31 -34.19 20.61
CA LYS A 55 -1.29 -35.52 19.97
C LYS A 55 -0.41 -35.53 18.71
N ALA A 56 -0.62 -34.56 17.81
CA ALA A 56 0.14 -34.48 16.55
C ALA A 56 1.64 -34.24 16.77
N LEU A 57 2.02 -33.37 17.73
CA LEU A 57 3.43 -33.13 18.06
C LEU A 57 4.05 -34.27 18.88
N GLY A 58 3.23 -34.99 19.65
CA GLY A 58 3.64 -36.17 20.41
C GLY A 58 4.13 -37.32 19.52
N GLU A 59 3.56 -37.48 18.32
CA GLU A 59 4.04 -38.45 17.31
C GLU A 59 5.50 -38.17 16.87
N HIS A 60 5.91 -36.90 16.91
CA HIS A 60 7.29 -36.47 16.62
C HIS A 60 8.14 -36.28 17.88
N TYR A 61 7.66 -36.69 19.05
CA TYR A 61 8.33 -36.52 20.35
C TYR A 61 8.68 -35.05 20.69
N VAL A 62 7.85 -34.11 20.27
CA VAL A 62 7.96 -32.68 20.59
C VAL A 62 6.92 -32.34 21.65
N ASN A 63 7.33 -31.70 22.74
CA ASN A 63 6.43 -31.25 23.78
C ASN A 63 5.81 -29.90 23.41
N ALA A 64 4.55 -29.68 23.76
CA ALA A 64 3.83 -28.45 23.50
C ALA A 64 3.03 -28.01 24.72
N THR A 65 3.26 -26.78 25.16
CA THR A 65 2.52 -26.15 26.28
C THR A 65 1.79 -24.89 25.81
N LEU A 66 0.62 -24.64 26.41
CA LEU A 66 -0.23 -23.48 26.16
C LEU A 66 -0.38 -22.72 27.46
N ASP A 67 0.10 -21.48 27.47
CA ASP A 67 -0.10 -20.55 28.58
C ASP A 67 -1.20 -19.53 28.23
N LEU A 68 -2.28 -19.59 29.00
CA LEU A 68 -3.43 -18.70 28.87
C LEU A 68 -3.24 -17.37 29.61
N ILE A 69 -2.33 -17.31 30.58
CA ILE A 69 -2.06 -16.11 31.38
C ILE A 69 -1.23 -15.14 30.55
N GLU A 70 -0.08 -15.60 30.04
CA GLU A 70 0.76 -14.79 29.15
C GLU A 70 0.21 -14.72 27.70
N GLY A 71 -0.67 -15.66 27.32
CA GLY A 71 -1.17 -15.77 25.95
C GLY A 71 -0.09 -16.25 24.99
N SER A 72 0.67 -17.26 25.41
CA SER A 72 1.82 -17.81 24.68
C SER A 72 1.66 -19.31 24.42
N MET A 73 2.15 -19.77 23.27
CA MET A 73 2.30 -21.19 22.95
C MET A 73 3.78 -21.48 22.87
N THR A 74 4.23 -22.55 23.53
CA THR A 74 5.63 -22.97 23.49
C THR A 74 5.75 -24.42 23.01
N VAL A 75 6.81 -24.68 22.25
CA VAL A 75 7.18 -26.02 21.79
C VAL A 75 8.63 -26.28 22.17
N THR A 76 8.89 -27.45 22.74
CA THR A 76 10.22 -27.87 23.18
C THR A 76 10.57 -29.26 22.66
N THR A 77 11.82 -29.45 22.26
CA THR A 77 12.35 -30.77 21.92
C THR A 77 12.50 -31.63 23.18
N THR A 78 12.40 -32.94 23.05
CA THR A 78 12.67 -33.87 24.13
C THR A 78 13.91 -34.71 23.82
N LYS A 79 14.45 -35.41 24.82
CA LYS A 79 15.56 -36.38 24.61
C LYS A 79 15.19 -37.53 23.65
N LYS A 80 13.91 -37.71 23.34
CA LYS A 80 13.39 -38.74 22.43
C LYS A 80 13.16 -38.22 21.01
N THR A 81 13.29 -36.91 20.78
CA THR A 81 13.19 -36.33 19.44
C THR A 81 14.36 -36.83 18.60
N PHE A 82 14.04 -37.54 17.52
CA PHE A 82 15.04 -38.08 16.60
C PHE A 82 15.28 -37.12 15.42
N ASP A 83 14.21 -36.53 14.87
CA ASP A 83 14.28 -35.59 13.75
C ASP A 83 14.67 -34.18 14.23
N PRO A 84 15.84 -33.65 13.82
CA PRO A 84 16.28 -32.31 14.20
C PRO A 84 15.41 -31.19 13.58
N TYR A 85 14.72 -31.43 12.46
CA TYR A 85 13.89 -30.44 11.78
C TYR A 85 12.45 -30.38 12.32
N ALA A 86 12.00 -31.40 13.06
CA ALA A 86 10.66 -31.46 13.65
C ALA A 86 10.32 -30.22 14.49
N ILE A 87 11.30 -29.69 15.23
CA ILE A 87 11.09 -28.48 16.06
C ILE A 87 10.83 -27.22 15.22
N ILE A 88 11.42 -27.13 14.03
CA ILE A 88 11.21 -26.01 13.10
C ILE A 88 9.79 -26.08 12.54
N ARG A 89 9.30 -27.28 12.21
CA ARG A 89 7.92 -27.52 11.79
C ARG A 89 6.92 -27.23 12.91
N ALA A 90 7.22 -27.65 14.14
CA ALA A 90 6.41 -27.37 15.32
C ALA A 90 6.31 -25.87 15.61
N ARG A 91 7.43 -25.13 15.49
CA ARG A 91 7.46 -23.66 15.58
C ARG A 91 6.55 -23.02 14.53
N ASP A 92 6.57 -23.53 13.30
CA ASP A 92 5.77 -22.97 12.22
C ASP A 92 4.28 -23.32 12.38
N LEU A 93 3.95 -24.48 12.95
CA LEU A 93 2.59 -24.86 13.37
C LEU A 93 2.02 -23.85 14.38
N ILE A 94 2.72 -23.56 15.48
CA ILE A 94 2.23 -22.61 16.49
C ILE A 94 2.12 -21.18 15.93
N LYS A 95 3.03 -20.77 15.03
CA LYS A 95 2.91 -19.48 14.32
C LYS A 95 1.66 -19.42 13.45
N LEU A 96 1.30 -20.49 12.76
CA LEU A 96 0.09 -20.55 11.93
C LEU A 96 -1.19 -20.49 12.77
N LEU A 97 -1.22 -21.21 13.90
CA LEU A 97 -2.33 -21.17 14.85
C LEU A 97 -2.53 -19.77 15.44
N ALA A 98 -1.44 -19.07 15.76
CA ALA A 98 -1.46 -17.68 16.22
C ALA A 98 -1.98 -16.70 15.14
N ARG A 99 -1.89 -17.07 13.85
CA ARG A 99 -2.42 -16.33 12.69
C ARG A 99 -3.81 -16.82 12.26
N SER A 100 -4.55 -17.42 13.19
CA SER A 100 -5.91 -17.93 13.01
C SER A 100 -6.10 -18.91 11.85
N VAL A 101 -5.07 -19.66 11.48
CA VAL A 101 -5.25 -20.83 10.61
C VAL A 101 -5.93 -21.94 11.45
N PRO A 102 -6.97 -22.62 10.92
CA PRO A 102 -7.58 -23.77 11.59
C PRO A 102 -6.59 -24.92 11.75
N PHE A 103 -6.71 -25.69 12.84
CA PHE A 103 -5.84 -26.82 13.15
C PHE A 103 -5.79 -27.86 12.03
N GLU A 104 -6.95 -28.25 11.47
CA GLU A 104 -7.08 -29.23 10.39
C GLU A 104 -6.19 -28.91 9.18
N GLN A 105 -6.02 -27.61 8.92
CA GLN A 105 -5.19 -27.15 7.82
C GLN A 105 -3.75 -26.95 8.28
N ALA A 106 -3.53 -26.42 9.48
CA ALA A 106 -2.21 -26.14 10.01
C ALA A 106 -1.36 -27.40 10.23
N VAL A 107 -1.96 -28.52 10.65
CA VAL A 107 -1.26 -29.79 10.93
C VAL A 107 -0.49 -30.33 9.72
N ARG A 108 -0.91 -29.96 8.50
CA ARG A 108 -0.22 -30.34 7.26
C ARG A 108 1.23 -29.83 7.18
N ILE A 109 1.62 -28.84 7.98
CA ILE A 109 3.01 -28.35 8.06
C ILE A 109 3.98 -29.38 8.64
N LEU A 110 3.48 -30.44 9.29
CA LEU A 110 4.28 -31.55 9.79
C LEU A 110 4.68 -32.53 8.68
N GLN A 111 4.23 -32.32 7.44
CA GLN A 111 4.64 -33.09 6.26
C GLN A 111 5.81 -32.38 5.56
N ASP A 112 6.77 -33.14 5.03
CA ASP A 112 8.00 -32.58 4.45
C ASP A 112 7.75 -31.75 3.17
N ASP A 113 6.75 -32.12 2.37
CA ASP A 113 6.41 -31.43 1.11
C ASP A 113 5.68 -30.09 1.30
N VAL A 114 5.31 -29.75 2.54
CA VAL A 114 4.49 -28.59 2.87
C VAL A 114 5.31 -27.59 3.67
N ALA A 115 5.32 -26.35 3.20
CA ALA A 115 5.92 -25.23 3.90
C ALA A 115 4.86 -24.16 4.21
N CYS A 116 5.22 -23.22 5.07
CA CYS A 116 4.40 -22.06 5.38
C CYS A 116 5.10 -20.75 5.00
N ASP A 117 4.29 -19.73 4.70
CA ASP A 117 4.77 -18.38 4.44
C ASP A 117 3.84 -17.35 5.08
N ILE A 118 4.38 -16.51 5.97
CA ILE A 118 3.65 -15.42 6.61
C ILE A 118 4.09 -14.09 5.99
N ILE A 119 3.27 -13.57 5.08
CA ILE A 119 3.56 -12.37 4.30
C ILE A 119 3.02 -11.14 5.04
N LYS A 120 3.93 -10.25 5.46
CA LYS A 120 3.56 -8.97 6.09
C LYS A 120 3.13 -7.96 5.02
N ILE A 121 1.86 -7.56 5.07
CA ILE A 121 1.26 -6.59 4.13
C ILE A 121 1.02 -5.21 4.75
N GLY A 122 1.00 -5.10 6.08
CA GLY A 122 0.61 -3.87 6.79
C GLY A 122 1.49 -2.64 6.50
N SER A 123 2.78 -2.81 6.22
CA SER A 123 3.70 -1.71 5.93
C SER A 123 3.75 -1.28 4.46
N LEU A 124 3.10 -2.03 3.57
CA LEU A 124 3.20 -1.81 2.12
C LEU A 124 2.38 -0.62 1.62
N VAL A 125 1.38 -0.18 2.39
CA VAL A 125 0.45 0.89 2.00
C VAL A 125 0.32 1.90 3.13
N ARG A 126 0.63 3.18 2.86
CA ARG A 126 0.60 4.25 3.87
C ARG A 126 -0.82 4.59 4.35
N LYS A 127 -1.78 4.67 3.43
CA LYS A 127 -3.17 5.07 3.74
C LYS A 127 -4.01 3.85 4.13
N ARG A 128 -4.63 3.91 5.31
CA ARG A 128 -5.49 2.83 5.84
C ARG A 128 -6.62 2.44 4.89
N ASP A 129 -7.33 3.40 4.30
CA ASP A 129 -8.44 3.09 3.38
C ASP A 129 -7.97 2.37 2.12
N THR A 130 -6.80 2.75 1.61
CA THR A 130 -6.21 2.11 0.43
C THR A 130 -5.77 0.69 0.78
N PHE A 131 -5.23 0.48 1.98
CA PHE A 131 -4.88 -0.85 2.48
C PHE A 131 -6.11 -1.76 2.57
N ILE A 132 -7.21 -1.29 3.17
CA ILE A 132 -8.45 -2.05 3.29
C ILE A 132 -9.01 -2.41 1.89
N LYS A 133 -9.04 -1.45 0.96
CA LYS A 133 -9.51 -1.69 -0.42
C LYS A 133 -8.62 -2.68 -1.18
N ARG A 134 -7.28 -2.62 -1.03
CA ARG A 134 -6.36 -3.57 -1.69
C ARG A 134 -6.41 -4.96 -1.05
N ARG A 135 -6.55 -5.05 0.27
CA ARG A 135 -6.76 -6.32 0.97
C ARG A 135 -8.10 -6.96 0.57
N GLY A 136 -9.17 -6.17 0.51
CA GLY A 136 -10.48 -6.64 0.02
C GLY A 136 -10.44 -7.14 -1.43
N ARG A 137 -9.63 -6.48 -2.28
CA ARG A 137 -9.38 -6.93 -3.67
C ARG A 137 -8.68 -8.29 -3.73
N LEU A 138 -7.75 -8.58 -2.81
CA LEU A 138 -7.06 -9.87 -2.72
C LEU A 138 -8.06 -10.99 -2.39
N LEU A 139 -8.99 -10.73 -1.47
CA LEU A 139 -10.06 -11.68 -1.11
C LEU A 139 -11.03 -11.90 -2.28
N GLY A 140 -11.40 -10.80 -2.95
CA GLY A 140 -12.37 -10.82 -4.04
C GLY A 140 -13.83 -10.86 -3.57
N PRO A 141 -14.79 -10.71 -4.48
CA PRO A 141 -16.21 -10.83 -4.15
C PRO A 141 -16.49 -12.27 -3.70
N LYS A 142 -17.12 -12.43 -2.54
CA LYS A 142 -17.42 -13.75 -1.92
C LYS A 142 -16.21 -14.69 -1.80
N GLY A 143 -14.98 -14.17 -1.75
CA GLY A 143 -13.78 -15.01 -1.65
C GLY A 143 -13.35 -15.69 -2.97
N SER A 144 -13.96 -15.36 -4.10
CA SER A 144 -13.69 -16.01 -5.41
C SER A 144 -12.23 -15.89 -5.86
N THR A 145 -11.63 -14.69 -5.74
CA THR A 145 -10.23 -14.45 -6.10
C THR A 145 -9.29 -15.30 -5.22
N LEU A 146 -9.56 -15.37 -3.92
CA LEU A 146 -8.78 -16.17 -2.98
C LEU A 146 -8.89 -17.66 -3.35
N LYS A 147 -10.11 -18.18 -3.55
CA LYS A 147 -10.33 -19.59 -3.89
C LYS A 147 -9.68 -19.97 -5.22
N ALA A 148 -9.76 -19.10 -6.23
CA ALA A 148 -9.06 -19.31 -7.50
C ALA A 148 -7.55 -19.37 -7.31
N LEU A 149 -6.98 -18.52 -6.45
CA LEU A 149 -5.55 -18.54 -6.16
C LEU A 149 -5.16 -19.84 -5.43
N GLU A 150 -5.95 -20.28 -4.45
CA GLU A 150 -5.73 -21.56 -3.75
C GLU A 150 -5.69 -22.76 -4.70
N LEU A 151 -6.66 -22.85 -5.62
CA LEU A 151 -6.76 -23.94 -6.60
C LEU A 151 -5.61 -23.92 -7.63
N LEU A 152 -5.11 -22.74 -7.98
CA LEU A 152 -4.02 -22.61 -8.95
C LEU A 152 -2.67 -22.93 -8.35
N THR A 153 -2.43 -22.56 -7.09
CA THR A 153 -1.13 -22.76 -6.42
C THR A 153 -1.08 -24.00 -5.53
N ASN A 154 -2.19 -24.72 -5.37
CA ASN A 154 -2.35 -25.82 -4.41
C ASN A 154 -1.97 -25.40 -2.97
N CYS A 155 -2.19 -24.13 -2.64
CA CYS A 155 -1.94 -23.58 -1.32
C CYS A 155 -3.25 -23.28 -0.61
N TYR A 156 -3.24 -23.34 0.70
CA TYR A 156 -4.25 -22.71 1.53
C TYR A 156 -3.81 -21.31 1.90
N ILE A 157 -4.72 -20.32 1.81
CA ILE A 157 -4.37 -18.92 2.01
C ILE A 157 -5.36 -18.29 2.99
N MET A 158 -4.84 -17.77 4.11
CA MET A 158 -5.62 -17.06 5.11
C MET A 158 -5.22 -15.58 5.13
N VAL A 159 -6.16 -14.69 4.78
CA VAL A 159 -5.95 -13.25 4.79
C VAL A 159 -6.53 -12.68 6.09
N GLN A 160 -5.67 -12.29 7.03
CA GLN A 160 -6.12 -11.76 8.31
C GLN A 160 -5.31 -10.54 8.76
N GLY A 161 -6.02 -9.46 9.12
CA GLY A 161 -5.40 -8.26 9.66
C GLY A 161 -4.36 -7.67 8.71
N ASN A 162 -3.11 -7.66 9.16
CA ASN A 162 -1.95 -7.08 8.48
C ASN A 162 -1.01 -8.12 7.85
N THR A 163 -1.42 -9.39 7.84
CA THR A 163 -0.65 -10.51 7.31
C THR A 163 -1.50 -11.39 6.41
N VAL A 164 -0.84 -12.05 5.46
CA VAL A 164 -1.43 -13.14 4.68
C VAL A 164 -0.60 -14.38 4.98
N SER A 165 -1.23 -15.39 5.56
CA SER A 165 -0.60 -16.69 5.82
C SER A 165 -0.91 -17.60 4.65
N ALA A 166 0.10 -18.29 4.12
CA ALA A 166 -0.04 -19.29 3.08
C ALA A 166 0.60 -20.60 3.53
N LEU A 167 0.01 -21.72 3.14
CA LEU A 167 0.48 -23.07 3.43
C LEU A 167 0.41 -23.92 2.16
N GLY A 168 1.49 -24.61 1.80
CA GLY A 168 1.51 -25.49 0.63
C GLY A 168 2.93 -25.73 0.10
N PRO A 169 3.06 -26.20 -1.16
CA PRO A 169 4.35 -26.48 -1.75
C PRO A 169 5.14 -25.20 -2.03
N PHE A 170 6.47 -25.28 -1.99
CA PHE A 170 7.37 -24.13 -2.18
C PHE A 170 7.14 -23.37 -3.48
N SER A 171 6.86 -24.07 -4.58
CA SER A 171 6.54 -23.47 -5.89
C SER A 171 5.28 -22.60 -5.81
N GLY A 172 4.24 -23.11 -5.17
CA GLY A 172 2.98 -22.41 -4.92
C GLY A 172 3.17 -21.19 -4.02
N LEU A 173 3.91 -21.34 -2.91
CA LEU A 173 4.18 -20.23 -1.98
C LEU A 173 4.90 -19.06 -2.65
N LYS A 174 5.87 -19.33 -3.54
CA LYS A 174 6.58 -18.31 -4.30
C LYS A 174 5.63 -17.49 -5.18
N GLU A 175 4.70 -18.16 -5.87
CA GLU A 175 3.70 -17.49 -6.69
C GLU A 175 2.69 -16.72 -5.84
N VAL A 176 2.19 -17.29 -4.74
CA VAL A 176 1.30 -16.60 -3.79
C VAL A 176 1.96 -15.32 -3.26
N ARG A 177 3.22 -15.40 -2.80
CA ARG A 177 3.98 -14.25 -2.33
C ARG A 177 4.06 -13.15 -3.38
N LYS A 178 4.36 -13.51 -4.63
CA LYS A 178 4.39 -12.57 -5.75
C LYS A 178 3.02 -11.91 -5.95
N VAL A 179 1.94 -12.69 -5.99
CA VAL A 179 0.58 -12.17 -6.17
C VAL A 179 0.15 -11.22 -5.06
N VAL A 180 0.43 -11.56 -3.81
CA VAL A 180 0.10 -10.72 -2.64
C VAL A 180 0.86 -9.39 -2.70
N LEU A 181 2.17 -9.43 -2.95
CA LEU A 181 3.00 -8.22 -3.03
C LEU A 181 2.59 -7.31 -4.19
N ASP A 182 2.31 -7.87 -5.37
CA ASP A 182 1.87 -7.11 -6.53
C ASP A 182 0.50 -6.46 -6.31
N THR A 183 -0.41 -7.18 -5.65
CA THR A 183 -1.72 -6.65 -5.26
C THR A 183 -1.58 -5.44 -4.35
N MET A 184 -0.65 -5.50 -3.40
CA MET A 184 -0.31 -4.38 -2.52
C MET A 184 0.41 -3.24 -3.26
N LYS A 185 1.12 -3.52 -4.37
CA LYS A 185 1.72 -2.54 -5.29
C LYS A 185 0.75 -1.96 -6.33
N ASN A 186 -0.55 -2.15 -6.15
CA ASN A 186 -1.63 -1.65 -7.01
C ASN A 186 -1.75 -2.36 -8.37
N VAL A 187 -1.26 -3.60 -8.49
CA VAL A 187 -1.64 -4.48 -9.59
C VAL A 187 -2.93 -5.21 -9.17
N HIS A 188 -3.80 -5.59 -10.11
CA HIS A 188 -5.00 -6.36 -9.79
C HIS A 188 -4.66 -7.87 -9.77
N PRO A 189 -5.07 -8.65 -8.74
CA PRO A 189 -4.72 -10.07 -8.63
C PRO A 189 -5.20 -10.91 -9.81
N ILE A 190 -6.32 -10.53 -10.44
CA ILE A 190 -6.84 -11.15 -11.68
C ILE A 190 -5.77 -11.26 -12.79
N TYR A 191 -4.88 -10.28 -12.94
CA TYR A 191 -3.82 -10.36 -13.96
C TYR A 191 -2.85 -11.50 -13.66
N ASN A 192 -2.48 -11.65 -12.39
CA ASN A 192 -1.59 -12.72 -11.95
C ASN A 192 -2.30 -14.08 -12.01
N ILE A 193 -3.59 -14.15 -11.66
CA ILE A 193 -4.42 -15.35 -11.82
C ILE A 193 -4.45 -15.79 -13.29
N LYS A 194 -4.73 -14.88 -14.24
CA LYS A 194 -4.68 -15.19 -15.68
C LYS A 194 -3.31 -15.70 -16.12
N THR A 195 -2.25 -15.09 -15.60
CA THR A 195 -0.87 -15.49 -15.88
C THR A 195 -0.62 -16.91 -15.37
N LEU A 196 -1.07 -17.24 -14.15
CA LEU A 196 -0.95 -18.58 -13.56
C LEU A 196 -1.78 -19.63 -14.31
N MET A 197 -2.98 -19.27 -14.78
CA MET A 197 -3.79 -20.15 -15.63
C MET A 197 -3.06 -20.50 -16.92
N ILE A 198 -2.51 -19.50 -17.62
CA ILE A 198 -1.76 -19.70 -18.87
C ILE A 198 -0.50 -20.54 -18.60
N LYS A 199 0.26 -20.24 -17.54
CA LYS A 199 1.44 -21.04 -17.16
C LYS A 199 1.08 -22.50 -16.88
N ARG A 200 -0.05 -22.75 -16.21
CA ARG A 200 -0.49 -24.12 -15.88
C ARG A 200 -0.85 -24.91 -17.13
N GLU A 201 -1.49 -24.28 -18.12
CA GLU A 201 -1.77 -24.93 -19.41
C GLU A 201 -0.48 -25.17 -20.21
N LEU A 202 0.39 -24.16 -20.34
CA LEU A 202 1.67 -24.29 -21.05
C LEU A 202 2.61 -25.33 -20.42
N SER A 203 2.52 -25.54 -19.10
CA SER A 203 3.32 -26.55 -18.41
C SER A 203 2.90 -27.98 -18.74
N LYS A 204 1.67 -28.21 -19.21
CA LYS A 204 1.21 -29.55 -19.61
C LYS A 204 1.89 -29.99 -20.90
N ASP A 205 2.13 -29.06 -21.83
CA ASP A 205 2.73 -29.33 -23.12
C ASP A 205 4.25 -29.62 -22.99
N PRO A 206 4.73 -30.83 -23.33
CA PRO A 206 6.14 -31.20 -23.13
C PRO A 206 7.13 -30.37 -23.94
N GLU A 207 6.80 -30.00 -25.19
CA GLU A 207 7.69 -29.26 -26.10
C GLU A 207 7.96 -27.81 -25.66
N LEU A 208 7.01 -27.22 -24.94
CA LEU A 208 7.08 -25.83 -24.49
C LEU A 208 7.80 -25.69 -23.15
N ARG A 209 8.04 -26.78 -22.39
CA ARG A 209 8.69 -26.72 -21.06
C ARG A 209 10.09 -26.15 -21.09
N SER A 210 10.86 -26.42 -22.14
CA SER A 210 12.25 -25.94 -22.29
C SER A 210 12.33 -24.51 -22.86
N GLN A 211 11.23 -23.97 -23.39
CA GLN A 211 11.21 -22.67 -24.06
C GLN A 211 10.73 -21.55 -23.12
N SER A 212 11.17 -20.31 -23.39
CA SER A 212 10.70 -19.14 -22.65
C SER A 212 9.24 -18.80 -22.96
N TRP A 213 8.39 -18.71 -21.93
CA TRP A 213 6.96 -18.44 -22.08
C TRP A 213 6.59 -16.96 -22.20
N GLU A 214 7.55 -16.04 -22.21
CA GLU A 214 7.27 -14.58 -22.20
C GLU A 214 6.40 -14.09 -23.36
N ARG A 215 6.43 -14.80 -24.50
CA ARG A 215 5.60 -14.51 -25.67
C ARG A 215 4.11 -14.72 -25.40
N PHE A 216 3.77 -15.73 -24.61
CA PHE A 216 2.39 -16.13 -24.31
C PHE A 216 1.81 -15.39 -23.11
N LEU A 217 2.67 -14.83 -22.25
CA LEU A 217 2.22 -14.12 -21.05
C LEU A 217 1.70 -12.71 -21.37
N PRO A 218 0.50 -12.34 -20.89
CA PRO A 218 -0.05 -11.00 -21.09
C PRO A 218 0.83 -9.92 -20.46
N LYS A 219 1.41 -9.03 -21.29
CA LYS A 219 2.22 -7.90 -20.82
C LYS A 219 1.32 -6.72 -20.44
N PHE A 220 0.92 -6.62 -19.18
CA PHE A 220 0.15 -5.48 -18.69
C PHE A 220 1.05 -4.26 -18.47
N LYS A 221 1.19 -3.40 -19.50
CA LYS A 221 1.87 -2.12 -19.35
C LYS A 221 0.92 -1.11 -18.69
N ARG A 222 1.39 -0.44 -17.64
CA ARG A 222 0.71 0.76 -17.12
C ARG A 222 0.62 1.78 -18.26
N LYS A 223 -0.58 2.02 -18.77
CA LYS A 223 -0.85 3.16 -19.66
C LYS A 223 -0.79 4.43 -18.82
N ASN A 224 0.41 4.93 -18.56
CA ASN A 224 0.60 6.29 -18.09
C ASN A 224 0.27 7.19 -19.28
N LEU A 225 -1.00 7.54 -19.48
CA LEU A 225 -1.41 8.52 -20.47
C LEU A 225 -0.74 9.84 -20.09
N LYS A 226 0.44 10.13 -20.66
CA LYS A 226 1.23 11.36 -20.43
C LYS A 226 0.57 12.62 -21.01
N LYS A 227 -0.76 12.66 -21.12
CA LYS A 227 -1.49 13.74 -21.75
C LYS A 227 -2.40 14.47 -20.76
N ARG A 228 -1.91 14.75 -19.55
CA ARG A 228 -2.39 15.96 -18.88
C ARG A 228 -1.53 17.10 -19.40
N LYS A 229 -2.06 17.88 -20.36
CA LYS A 229 -1.47 19.17 -20.69
C LYS A 229 -1.34 19.95 -19.39
N GLU A 230 -0.15 20.49 -19.13
CA GLU A 230 0.04 21.31 -17.94
C GLU A 230 -1.00 22.43 -17.95
N PRO A 231 -1.70 22.68 -16.82
CA PRO A 231 -2.64 23.79 -16.78
C PRO A 231 -1.88 25.08 -17.10
N LYS A 232 -2.38 25.88 -18.05
CA LYS A 232 -1.76 27.17 -18.42
C LYS A 232 -1.58 28.10 -17.21
N LYS A 233 -2.39 27.92 -16.17
CA LYS A 233 -2.25 28.58 -14.87
C LYS A 233 -1.80 27.56 -13.83
N LYS A 234 -0.50 27.52 -13.56
CA LYS A 234 0.06 26.82 -12.40
C LYS A 234 0.02 27.77 -11.21
N ASN A 235 -0.83 27.50 -10.23
CA ASN A 235 -0.76 28.20 -8.96
C ASN A 235 0.56 27.81 -8.28
N THR A 236 1.53 28.72 -8.25
CA THR A 236 2.73 28.56 -7.42
C THR A 236 2.29 28.50 -5.97
N LYS A 237 2.79 27.50 -5.22
CA LYS A 237 2.53 27.45 -3.78
C LYS A 237 3.23 28.65 -3.14
N LYS A 238 2.50 29.42 -2.34
CA LYS A 238 3.10 30.48 -1.52
C LYS A 238 4.14 29.84 -0.57
N GLU A 239 5.22 30.56 -0.29
CA GLU A 239 6.21 30.12 0.69
C GLU A 239 5.54 29.91 2.06
N TYR A 240 5.99 28.88 2.77
CA TYR A 240 5.42 28.55 4.08
C TYR A 240 5.85 29.62 5.08
N THR A 241 4.89 30.43 5.52
CA THR A 241 5.08 31.34 6.65
C THR A 241 4.49 30.68 7.90
N PRO A 242 5.24 30.54 9.01
CA PRO A 242 4.72 29.96 10.25
C PRO A 242 3.67 30.87 10.91
N PHE A 243 3.67 32.16 10.56
CA PHE A 243 2.70 33.14 11.04
C PHE A 243 1.44 33.12 10.16
N PRO A 244 0.24 33.08 10.76
CA PRO A 244 -0.99 33.24 10.01
C PRO A 244 -1.08 34.67 9.44
N PRO A 245 -1.73 34.87 8.28
CA PRO A 245 -2.03 36.21 7.80
C PRO A 245 -2.95 36.93 8.81
N PRO A 246 -2.90 38.28 8.87
CA PRO A 246 -3.81 39.03 9.71
C PRO A 246 -5.26 38.72 9.32
N GLN A 247 -6.14 38.63 10.33
CA GLN A 247 -7.57 38.47 10.09
C GLN A 247 -8.09 39.71 9.35
N PRO A 248 -8.99 39.56 8.38
CA PRO A 248 -9.60 40.73 7.74
C PRO A 248 -10.38 41.51 8.80
N GLU A 249 -10.09 42.81 8.90
CA GLU A 249 -10.78 43.70 9.82
C GLU A 249 -12.29 43.69 9.58
N SER A 250 -13.06 43.63 10.66
CA SER A 250 -14.52 43.75 10.58
C SER A 250 -14.91 45.15 10.10
N GLN A 251 -16.14 45.30 9.63
CA GLN A 251 -16.66 46.62 9.25
C GLN A 251 -16.60 47.60 10.44
N THR A 252 -16.88 47.12 11.65
CA THR A 252 -16.75 47.89 12.90
C THR A 252 -15.31 48.30 13.19
N ASP A 253 -14.33 47.41 12.99
CA ASP A 253 -12.91 47.74 13.22
C ASP A 253 -12.40 48.76 12.20
N LYS A 254 -12.83 48.66 10.93
CA LYS A 254 -12.53 49.65 9.90
C LYS A 254 -13.11 51.02 10.23
N GLU A 255 -14.34 51.05 10.75
CA GLU A 255 -15.00 52.28 11.16
C GLU A 255 -14.38 52.88 12.43
N LEU A 256 -13.90 52.04 13.35
CA LEU A 256 -13.16 52.47 14.54
C LEU A 256 -11.79 53.04 14.13
N ALA A 257 -11.08 52.39 13.21
CA ALA A 257 -9.79 52.85 12.69
C ALA A 257 -9.90 54.13 11.84
N SER A 258 -10.96 54.31 11.05
CA SER A 258 -11.22 55.54 10.29
C SER A 258 -11.76 56.69 11.15
N GLY A 259 -12.14 56.41 12.40
CA GLY A 259 -12.79 57.36 13.31
C GLY A 259 -14.24 57.68 12.91
N GLU A 260 -14.76 57.08 11.84
CA GLU A 260 -16.14 57.27 11.40
C GLU A 260 -17.15 56.63 12.36
N TYR A 261 -16.75 55.61 13.12
CA TYR A 261 -17.60 54.97 14.11
C TYR A 261 -18.13 55.97 15.15
N PHE A 262 -17.28 56.92 15.58
CA PHE A 262 -17.60 57.90 16.61
C PHE A 262 -18.43 59.10 16.09
N LEU A 263 -18.54 59.27 14.77
CA LEU A 263 -19.30 60.39 14.18
C LEU A 263 -20.80 60.12 14.21
N LYS A 264 -21.59 61.08 14.71
CA LYS A 264 -23.05 61.04 14.61
C LYS A 264 -23.49 61.14 13.15
N GLU A 265 -24.63 60.56 12.78
CA GLU A 265 -25.12 60.57 11.39
C GLU A 265 -25.18 61.98 10.77
N ARG A 266 -25.55 62.99 11.55
CA ARG A 266 -25.57 64.41 11.10
C ARG A 266 -24.18 64.90 10.69
N GLN A 267 -23.13 64.51 11.42
CA GLN A 267 -21.75 64.87 11.10
C GLN A 267 -21.24 64.10 9.88
N LYS A 268 -21.58 62.80 9.75
CA LYS A 268 -21.30 62.00 8.55
C LYS A 268 -21.94 62.64 7.30
N LYS A 269 -23.21 63.06 7.39
CA LYS A 269 -23.91 63.75 6.29
C LYS A 269 -23.25 65.08 5.91
N ARG A 270 -22.83 65.90 6.90
CA ARG A 270 -22.14 67.18 6.63
C ARG A 270 -20.81 66.96 5.90
N LYS A 271 -19.98 66.01 6.37
CA LYS A 271 -18.71 65.65 5.69
C LYS A 271 -18.93 65.17 4.26
N ARG A 272 -19.93 64.31 4.01
CA ARG A 272 -20.28 63.86 2.65
C ARG A 272 -20.67 65.01 1.72
N VAL A 273 -21.46 65.97 2.19
CA VAL A 273 -21.84 67.13 1.39
C VAL A 273 -20.63 68.02 1.07
N GLU A 274 -19.72 68.18 2.02
CA GLU A 274 -18.48 68.93 1.86
C GLU A 274 -17.55 68.26 0.83
N GLU A 275 -17.40 66.94 0.88
CA GLU A 275 -16.67 66.16 -0.12
C GLU A 275 -17.28 66.27 -1.52
N ILE A 276 -18.62 66.23 -1.64
CA ILE A 276 -19.31 66.39 -2.92
C ILE A 276 -19.05 67.79 -3.49
N LYS A 277 -19.13 68.84 -2.66
CA LYS A 277 -18.83 70.22 -3.07
C LYS A 277 -17.38 70.38 -3.52
N ALA A 278 -16.43 69.77 -2.80
CA ALA A 278 -15.01 69.77 -3.18
C ALA A 278 -14.80 69.08 -4.55
N LYS A 279 -15.37 67.88 -4.75
CA LYS A 279 -15.31 67.17 -6.04
C LYS A 279 -15.94 67.97 -7.19
N GLN A 280 -17.05 68.65 -6.94
CA GLN A 280 -17.69 69.52 -7.92
C GLN A 280 -16.80 70.71 -8.27
N ALA A 281 -16.18 71.36 -7.28
CA ALA A 281 -15.25 72.45 -7.50
C ALA A 281 -14.04 72.00 -8.34
N ASP A 282 -13.48 70.82 -8.05
CA ASP A 282 -12.36 70.26 -8.81
C ASP A 282 -12.75 69.87 -10.24
N ALA A 283 -13.96 69.32 -10.44
CA ALA A 283 -14.47 69.01 -11.77
C ALA A 283 -14.73 70.29 -12.59
N ILE A 284 -15.23 71.35 -11.96
CA ILE A 284 -15.41 72.66 -12.59
C ILE A 284 -14.04 73.23 -12.99
N LYS A 285 -13.03 73.17 -12.11
CA LYS A 285 -11.65 73.59 -12.41
C LYS A 285 -11.07 72.82 -13.60
N LYS A 286 -11.14 71.48 -13.59
CA LYS A 286 -10.68 70.64 -14.72
C LYS A 286 -11.40 70.98 -16.02
N ARG A 287 -12.71 71.19 -15.97
CA ARG A 287 -13.50 71.57 -17.16
C ARG A 287 -13.14 72.97 -17.67
N GLN A 288 -12.83 73.91 -16.78
CA GLN A 288 -12.31 75.22 -17.14
C GLN A 288 -10.91 75.11 -17.75
N GLU A 289 -10.01 74.28 -17.19
CA GLU A 289 -8.68 74.01 -17.75
C GLU A 289 -8.77 73.38 -19.15
N GLU A 290 -9.63 72.37 -19.35
CA GLU A 290 -9.88 71.77 -20.67
C GLU A 290 -10.46 72.79 -21.66
N ARG A 291 -11.42 73.61 -21.22
CA ARG A 291 -12.00 74.66 -22.06
C ARG A 291 -10.95 75.71 -22.44
N ASN A 292 -10.11 76.14 -21.50
CA ASN A 292 -9.04 77.10 -21.76
C ASN A 292 -7.97 76.53 -22.69
N LYS A 293 -7.65 75.23 -22.60
CA LYS A 293 -6.76 74.55 -23.55
C LYS A 293 -7.29 74.59 -24.98
N ALA A 294 -8.60 74.51 -25.18
CA ALA A 294 -9.22 74.60 -26.50
C ALA A 294 -9.17 76.01 -27.12
N PHE A 295 -9.02 77.06 -26.32
CA PHE A 295 -8.91 78.45 -26.79
C PHE A 295 -7.47 78.92 -27.05
N ILE A 296 -6.47 78.10 -26.72
CA ILE A 296 -5.08 78.36 -27.08
C ILE A 296 -4.84 77.73 -28.45
N PRO A 297 -4.59 78.51 -29.52
CA PRO A 297 -4.32 77.95 -30.83
C PRO A 297 -3.13 76.98 -30.76
N PRO A 298 -3.23 75.79 -31.37
CA PRO A 298 -2.09 74.90 -31.47
C PRO A 298 -0.97 75.62 -32.21
N LYS A 299 0.25 75.60 -31.66
CA LYS A 299 1.41 76.22 -32.32
C LYS A 299 1.64 75.56 -33.67
N GLU A 300 1.36 76.28 -34.76
CA GLU A 300 1.57 75.79 -36.13
C GLU A 300 3.06 75.57 -36.40
N LYS A 301 3.38 74.48 -37.12
CA LYS A 301 4.74 74.22 -37.59
C LYS A 301 4.96 74.96 -38.92
N PRO A 302 6.10 75.66 -39.12
CA PRO A 302 6.33 76.43 -40.34
C PRO A 302 6.40 75.53 -41.58
N VAL A 303 5.65 75.87 -42.63
CA VAL A 303 5.56 75.11 -43.89
C VAL A 303 6.72 75.45 -44.82
N VAL A 304 7.57 74.46 -45.13
CA VAL A 304 8.61 74.55 -46.16
C VAL A 304 7.96 74.36 -47.54
N LYS A 305 8.03 75.36 -48.42
CA LYS A 305 7.55 75.27 -49.81
C LYS A 305 8.53 74.47 -50.67
N THR A 306 8.08 73.36 -51.26
CA THR A 306 8.83 72.63 -52.31
C THR A 306 8.52 73.20 -53.70
N LYS A 307 9.58 73.57 -54.44
CA LYS A 307 9.54 74.02 -55.84
C LYS A 307 9.03 72.88 -56.74
N LYS A 308 8.01 73.15 -57.58
CA LYS A 308 7.66 72.30 -58.72
C LYS A 308 8.54 72.67 -59.91
N GLY A 309 9.11 71.66 -60.56
CA GLY A 309 9.86 71.80 -61.79
C GLY A 309 8.97 71.84 -63.02
N SER A 310 9.40 72.66 -63.97
CA SER A 310 9.24 72.55 -65.42
C SER A 310 10.47 73.22 -66.02
#